data_AF-X0PRZ5-F1
#
_entry.id   AF-X0PRZ5-F1
#
_cell.length_a   1.000
_cell.length_b   1.000
_cell.length_c   1.000
_cell.angle_alpha   90.00
_cell.angle_beta   90.00
_cell.angle_gamma   90.00
#
_symmetry.space_group_name_H-M   'P 1'
#
loop_
_entity.id
_entity.type
_entity.pdbx_description
1 polymer ?
#
loop_
_entity_poly.entity_id
_entity_poly.type
_entity_poly.pdbx_seq_one_letter_code
_entity_poly.pdbx_strand_id
1 'polypeptide(L)'
;MSQPLLLAIIIILMIAYFYNLHYRAKKQVQYKNDERWREIELLSSRIGYKFFQYLVILIAIGMVYLTFIPSVNIDISLSRTLFLGFAVIILGQLVEMVALKVFDHRM
;
A
#
# COMPACT_ATOMS: atom_id res chain seq x y z
N MET A 1 -9.87 18.65 6.61
CA MET A 1 -8.61 18.21 7.25
C MET A 1 -7.70 19.42 7.35
N SER A 2 -7.13 19.71 8.52
CA SER A 2 -6.20 20.83 8.66
C SER A 2 -4.93 20.56 7.84
N GLN A 3 -4.42 21.58 7.15
CA GLN A 3 -3.17 21.51 6.39
C GLN A 3 -2.00 20.91 7.19
N PRO A 4 -1.78 21.27 8.49
CA PRO A 4 -0.71 20.65 9.28
C PRO A 4 -0.93 19.14 9.51
N LEU A 5 -2.17 18.69 9.68
CA LEU A 5 -2.46 17.27 9.88
C LEU A 5 -2.25 16.46 8.60
N LEU A 6 -2.62 17.02 7.44
CA LEU A 6 -2.30 16.43 6.13
C LEU A 6 -0.79 16.28 5.94
N LEU A 7 -0.03 17.33 6.24
CA LEU A 7 1.43 17.30 6.15
C LEU A 7 2.03 16.23 7.08
N ALA A 8 1.56 16.15 8.33
CA ALA A 8 2.02 15.15 9.28
C ALA A 8 1.78 13.72 8.76
N ILE A 9 0.60 13.44 8.19
CA ILE A 9 0.29 12.12 7.63
C ILE A 9 1.22 11.80 6.45
N ILE A 10 1.46 12.76 5.54
CA ILE A 10 2.35 12.55 4.40
C ILE A 10 3.77 12.20 4.88
N ILE A 11 4.28 12.93 5.89
CA ILE A 11 5.61 12.67 6.46
C ILE A 11 5.66 11.28 7.10
N ILE A 12 4.65 10.90 7.88
CA ILE A 12 4.58 9.56 8.51
C ILE A 12 4.57 8.46 7.44
N LEU A 13 3.78 8.62 6.40
CA LEU A 13 3.70 7.65 5.29
C LEU A 13 5.03 7.54 4.54
N MET A 14 5.73 8.66 4.31
CA MET A 14 7.07 8.64 3.71
C MET A 14 8.08 7.92 4.60
N ILE A 15 8.11 8.21 5.91
CA ILE A 15 9.01 7.53 6.85
C ILE A 15 8.73 6.02 6.83
N ALA A 16 7.46 5.62 6.84
CA ALA A 16 7.07 4.21 6.79
C ALA A 16 7.52 3.53 5.49
N TYR A 17 7.41 4.23 4.35
CA TYR A 17 7.93 3.75 3.06
C TYR A 17 9.45 3.57 3.06
N PHE A 18 10.20 4.57 3.53
CA PHE A 18 11.66 4.47 3.62
C PHE A 18 12.11 3.37 4.58
N TYR A 19 11.40 3.20 5.71
CA TYR A 19 11.66 2.12 6.64
C TYR A 19 11.44 0.74 6.00
N ASN A 20 10.37 0.56 5.21
CA ASN A 20 10.14 -0.68 4.46
C ASN A 20 11.30 -0.98 3.49
N LEU A 21 11.73 0.03 2.72
CA LEU A 21 12.84 -0.11 1.78
C LEU A 21 14.15 -0.49 2.48
N HIS A 22 14.45 0.19 3.61
CA HIS A 22 15.62 -0.14 4.43
C HIS A 22 15.53 -1.56 5.02
N TYR A 23 14.35 -1.97 5.51
CA TYR A 23 14.13 -3.30 6.08
C TYR A 23 14.38 -4.41 5.04
N ARG A 24 13.86 -4.25 3.82
CA ARG A 24 14.09 -5.19 2.71
C ARG A 24 15.57 -5.30 2.36
N ALA A 25 16.24 -4.16 2.19
CA ALA A 25 17.67 -4.14 1.87
C ALA A 25 18.50 -4.84 2.95
N LYS A 26 18.20 -4.59 4.23
CA LYS A 26 18.88 -5.25 5.36
C LYS A 26 18.69 -6.76 5.31
N LYS A 27 17.46 -7.22 5.06
CA LYS A 27 17.15 -8.65 4.99
C LYS A 27 17.79 -9.33 3.79
N GLN A 28 17.80 -8.68 2.63
CA GLN A 28 18.49 -9.20 1.44
C GLN A 28 19.98 -9.46 1.70
N VAL A 29 20.65 -8.56 2.43
CA VAL A 29 22.05 -8.74 2.85
C VAL A 29 22.18 -9.87 3.87
N GLN A 30 21.28 -9.94 4.86
CA GLN A 30 21.29 -10.96 5.91
C GLN A 30 21.16 -12.38 5.35
N TYR A 31 20.22 -12.59 4.44
CA TYR A 31 19.96 -13.90 3.84
C TYR A 31 20.86 -14.19 2.63
N LYS A 32 21.78 -13.28 2.27
CA LYS A 32 22.69 -13.44 1.11
C LYS A 32 21.98 -13.83 -0.19
N ASN A 33 20.75 -13.37 -0.35
CA ASN A 33 19.90 -13.67 -1.51
C ASN A 33 19.62 -15.18 -1.73
N ASP A 34 19.52 -15.95 -0.64
CA ASP A 34 19.20 -17.37 -0.66
C ASP A 34 17.78 -17.65 -1.22
N GLU A 35 17.55 -18.87 -1.70
CA GLU A 35 16.28 -19.31 -2.30
C GLU A 35 15.10 -19.13 -1.33
N ARG A 36 15.33 -19.37 -0.04
CA ARG A 36 14.34 -19.15 1.02
C ARG A 36 13.89 -17.70 1.12
N TRP A 37 14.84 -16.77 1.04
CA TRP A 37 14.54 -15.34 1.08
C TRP A 37 13.70 -14.93 -0.14
N ARG A 38 14.04 -15.49 -1.31
CA ARG A 38 13.29 -15.24 -2.54
C ARG A 38 11.86 -15.79 -2.48
N GLU A 39 11.65 -16.94 -1.83
CA GLU A 39 10.31 -17.49 -1.62
C GLU A 39 9.47 -16.61 -0.68
N ILE A 40 10.05 -16.19 0.46
CA ILE A 40 9.40 -15.27 1.40
C ILE A 40 9.01 -13.96 0.71
N GLU A 41 9.92 -13.39 -0.07
CA GLU A 41 9.66 -12.16 -0.83
C GLU A 41 8.50 -12.36 -1.81
N LEU A 42 8.51 -13.43 -2.61
CA LEU A 42 7.42 -13.73 -3.55
C LEU A 42 6.06 -13.91 -2.87
N LEU A 43 6.02 -14.61 -1.74
CA LEU A 43 4.78 -14.80 -0.97
C LEU A 43 4.28 -13.47 -0.41
N SER A 44 5.18 -12.63 0.10
CA SER A 44 4.82 -11.30 0.60
C SER A 44 4.29 -10.40 -0.50
N SER A 45 4.96 -10.34 -1.66
CA SER A 45 4.54 -9.56 -2.82
C SER A 45 3.20 -10.04 -3.39
N ARG A 46 2.91 -11.34 -3.33
CA ARG A 46 1.59 -11.86 -3.71
C ARG A 46 0.47 -11.30 -2.83
N ILE A 47 0.71 -11.09 -1.53
CA ILE A 47 -0.27 -10.45 -0.63
C ILE A 47 -0.46 -8.98 -1.00
N GLY A 48 0.63 -8.24 -1.24
CA GLY A 48 0.54 -6.85 -1.71
C GLY A 48 -0.22 -6.72 -3.03
N TYR A 49 0.03 -7.63 -3.98
CA TYR A 49 -0.69 -7.67 -5.24
C TYR A 49 -2.20 -7.93 -5.05
N LYS A 50 -2.58 -8.88 -4.18
CA LYS A 50 -4.00 -9.13 -3.85
C LYS A 50 -4.68 -7.90 -3.26
N PHE A 51 -3.99 -7.13 -2.41
CA PHE A 51 -4.53 -5.88 -1.88
C PHE A 51 -4.93 -4.92 -2.99
N PHE A 52 -4.06 -4.71 -3.99
CA PHE A 52 -4.38 -3.85 -5.13
C PHE A 52 -5.48 -4.44 -6.02
N GLN A 53 -5.52 -5.76 -6.22
CA GLN A 53 -6.62 -6.41 -6.95
C GLN A 53 -7.98 -6.14 -6.30
N TYR A 54 -8.08 -6.32 -4.98
CA TYR A 54 -9.33 -6.02 -4.27
C TYR A 54 -9.69 -4.54 -4.33
N LEU A 55 -8.70 -3.66 -4.25
CA LEU A 55 -8.91 -2.22 -4.37
C LEU A 55 -9.46 -1.82 -5.75
N VAL A 56 -8.94 -2.42 -6.83
CA VAL A 56 -9.46 -2.20 -8.19
C VAL A 56 -10.91 -2.64 -8.30
N ILE A 57 -11.27 -3.81 -7.74
CA ILE A 57 -12.64 -4.31 -7.74
C ILE A 57 -13.57 -3.34 -6.98
N LEU A 58 -13.14 -2.86 -5.82
CA LEU A 58 -13.92 -1.90 -5.02
C LEU A 58 -14.13 -0.58 -5.77
N ILE A 59 -13.10 -0.05 -6.44
CA ILE A 59 -13.22 1.16 -7.26
C ILE A 59 -14.19 0.93 -8.42
N ALA A 60 -14.09 -0.21 -9.12
CA ALA A 60 -14.97 -0.54 -10.23
C ALA A 60 -16.44 -0.60 -9.79
N ILE A 61 -16.74 -1.26 -8.66
CA ILE A 61 -18.09 -1.29 -8.07
C ILE A 61 -18.58 0.13 -7.76
N GLY A 62 -17.72 0.95 -7.14
CA GLY A 62 -18.06 2.34 -6.82
C GLY A 62 -18.36 3.18 -8.06
N MET A 63 -17.57 3.02 -9.13
CA MET A 63 -17.80 3.72 -10.41
C MET A 63 -19.13 3.31 -11.06
N VAL A 64 -19.45 2.01 -11.06
CA VAL A 64 -20.73 1.51 -11.56
C VAL A 64 -21.88 2.10 -10.73
N TYR A 65 -21.80 2.03 -9.40
CA TYR A 65 -22.82 2.58 -8.51
C TYR A 65 -23.09 4.07 -8.75
N LEU A 66 -22.03 4.88 -8.85
CA LEU A 66 -22.14 6.33 -9.10
C LEU A 66 -22.72 6.64 -10.49
N THR A 67 -22.48 5.78 -11.48
CA THR A 67 -23.04 5.94 -12.83
C THR A 67 -24.56 5.77 -12.83
N PHE A 68 -25.10 4.87 -12.00
CA PHE A 68 -26.54 4.58 -11.95
C PHE A 68 -27.34 5.45 -10.95
N ILE A 69 -26.68 6.32 -10.18
CA ILE A 69 -27.33 7.20 -9.21
C ILE A 69 -26.88 8.65 -9.45
N PRO A 70 -27.49 9.33 -10.46
CA PRO A 70 -27.08 10.67 -10.88
C PRO A 70 -27.34 11.76 -9.83
N SER A 71 -28.16 11.46 -8.81
CA SER A 71 -28.40 12.37 -7.68
C SER A 71 -27.18 12.50 -6.77
N VAL A 72 -26.22 11.58 -6.85
CA VAL A 72 -24.96 11.61 -6.09
C VAL A 72 -23.89 12.26 -6.96
N ASN A 73 -23.85 13.60 -6.97
CA ASN A 73 -22.75 14.35 -7.56
C ASN A 73 -21.69 14.63 -6.50
N ILE A 74 -20.47 14.11 -6.71
CA ILE A 74 -19.35 14.24 -5.78
C ILE A 74 -18.25 15.06 -6.44
N ASP A 75 -18.07 16.30 -5.99
CA ASP A 75 -16.93 17.14 -6.36
C ASP A 75 -15.75 16.87 -5.41
N ILE A 76 -14.74 16.16 -5.91
CA ILE A 76 -13.48 15.95 -5.18
C ILE A 76 -12.38 16.80 -5.80
N SER A 77 -11.67 17.56 -4.96
CA SER A 77 -10.50 18.31 -5.39
C SER A 77 -9.35 17.38 -5.79
N LEU A 78 -8.64 17.73 -6.86
CA LEU A 78 -7.47 16.96 -7.34
C LEU A 78 -6.44 16.71 -6.23
N SER A 79 -6.22 17.69 -5.34
CA SER A 79 -5.33 17.55 -4.19
C SER A 79 -5.72 16.41 -3.24
N ARG A 80 -7.02 16.20 -3.02
CA ARG A 80 -7.53 15.10 -2.18
C ARG A 80 -7.40 13.77 -2.90
N THR A 81 -7.68 13.73 -4.21
CA THR A 81 -7.50 12.51 -5.02
C THR A 81 -6.05 12.06 -5.03
N LEU A 82 -5.10 12.98 -5.25
CA LEU A 82 -3.67 12.69 -5.22
C LEU A 82 -3.22 12.19 -3.86
N PHE A 83 -3.69 12.81 -2.77
CA PHE A 83 -3.39 12.35 -1.42
C PHE A 83 -3.92 10.93 -1.16
N LEU A 84 -5.17 10.64 -1.55
CA LEU A 84 -5.76 9.32 -1.39
C LEU A 84 -5.00 8.27 -2.22
N GLY A 85 -4.65 8.59 -3.47
CA GLY A 85 -3.84 7.70 -4.32
C GLY A 85 -2.47 7.42 -3.70
N PHE A 86 -1.77 8.45 -3.25
CA PHE A 86 -0.51 8.33 -2.52
C PHE A 86 -0.63 7.43 -1.27
N ALA A 87 -1.64 7.68 -0.45
CA ALA A 87 -1.88 6.92 0.78
C ALA A 87 -2.17 5.45 0.48
N VAL A 88 -3.01 5.16 -0.52
CA VAL A 88 -3.33 3.79 -0.95
C VAL A 88 -2.11 3.03 -1.42
N ILE A 89 -1.25 3.67 -2.23
CA ILE A 89 -0.02 3.03 -2.73
C ILE A 89 0.90 2.64 -1.56
N ILE A 90 1.09 3.56 -0.60
CA ILE A 90 1.94 3.28 0.56
C ILE A 90 1.31 2.23 1.46
N LEU A 91 -0.01 2.24 1.66
CA LEU A 91 -0.70 1.19 2.41
C LEU A 91 -0.47 -0.19 1.79
N GLY A 92 -0.52 -0.33 0.47
CA GLY A 92 -0.19 -1.59 -0.21
C GLY A 92 1.24 -2.06 0.09
N GLN A 93 2.21 -1.13 0.07
CA GLN A 93 3.60 -1.42 0.45
C GLN A 93 3.74 -1.86 1.91
N LEU A 94 2.97 -1.26 2.83
CA LEU A 94 2.97 -1.64 4.24
C LEU A 94 2.31 -3.00 4.48
N VAL A 95 1.23 -3.32 3.77
CA VAL A 95 0.63 -4.66 3.79
C VAL A 95 1.65 -5.71 3.36
N GLU A 96 2.39 -5.45 2.28
CA GLU A 96 3.45 -6.32 1.79
C GLU A 96 4.56 -6.49 2.84
N MET A 97 4.95 -5.41 3.51
CA MET A 97 5.96 -5.42 4.56
C MET A 97 5.53 -6.24 5.80
N VAL A 98 4.27 -6.11 6.21
CA VAL A 98 3.70 -6.92 7.31
C VAL A 98 3.68 -8.39 6.91
N ALA A 99 3.24 -8.70 5.69
CA ALA A 99 3.29 -10.06 5.15
C ALA A 99 4.72 -10.62 5.17
N LEU A 100 5.71 -9.83 4.75
CA LEU A 100 7.12 -10.21 4.75
C LEU A 100 7.58 -10.57 6.17
N LYS A 101 7.27 -9.75 7.17
CA LYS A 101 7.60 -10.04 8.58
C LYS A 101 6.94 -11.32 9.09
N VAL A 102 5.68 -11.56 8.71
CA VAL A 102 4.96 -12.77 9.13
C VAL A 102 5.57 -14.02 8.51
N PHE A 103 5.89 -14.00 7.22
CA PHE A 103 6.51 -15.14 6.54
C PHE A 103 7.94 -15.39 7.02
N ASP A 104 8.75 -14.34 7.19
CA ASP A 104 10.10 -14.39 7.77
C ASP A 104 10.13 -14.98 9.18
N HIS A 105 9.06 -14.81 9.97
CA HIS A 105 8.95 -15.42 11.30
C HIS A 105 8.45 -16.88 11.26
N ARG A 106 7.72 -17.27 10.22
CA ARG A 106 7.08 -18.59 10.12
C ARG A 106 7.91 -19.63 9.38
N MET A 107 8.87 -19.21 8.55
CA MET A 107 9.70 -20.05 7.68
C MET A 107 11.17 -19.98 8.09
#